data_AF-A0A0C3EL52-F1
#
_entry.id   AF-A0A0C3EL52-F1
#
_cell.length_a   1.000
_cell.length_b   1.000
_cell.length_c   1.000
_cell.angle_alpha   90.00
_cell.angle_beta   90.00
_cell.angle_gamma   90.00
#
_symmetry.space_group_name_H-M   'P 1'
#
loop_
_entity.id
_entity.type
_entity.pdbx_description
1 polymer ?
#
loop_
_entity_poly.entity_id
_entity_poly.type
_entity_poly.pdbx_seq_one_letter_code
_entity_poly.pdbx_strand_id
1 'polypeptide(L)'
;MADVPSKLGEFILRGWVLTDNPCPGSSCRGVPLLRSPKGQTPVVHHCVSCDRNPFGVDEAQSQSSSTVSSISPGSRPSTPPTEISSNLSSPTFAPRVETEEMRRRREQSDQASTEIGKRLLKGWAMLGEECPRSMCYGVPLVRPPKTNGDKDPRKECVACGTVYVSEGDSEGWQRLVPVSSTTSPNGQSFACPAISRNMTLDAPTQALELALGVLSERLKMTCANLNLLDPGTVAESAEAIGKVAHALAQVNHLRQYTILQSSSKT
;
A
#
# COMPACT_ATOMS: atom_id res chain seq x y z
N MET A 1 -37.44 -0.34 -14.88
CA MET A 1 -36.42 0.70 -14.57
C MET A 1 -35.28 0.47 -15.53
N ALA A 2 -34.90 1.47 -16.33
CA ALA A 2 -33.77 1.31 -17.24
C ALA A 2 -32.48 1.19 -16.42
N ASP A 3 -31.62 0.22 -16.76
CA ASP A 3 -30.32 0.05 -16.15
C ASP A 3 -29.38 1.17 -16.59
N VAL A 4 -29.48 2.32 -15.90
CA VAL A 4 -28.63 3.50 -16.11
C VAL A 4 -27.14 3.16 -16.16
N PRO A 5 -26.58 2.30 -15.26
CA PRO A 5 -25.17 1.94 -15.32
C PRO A 5 -24.78 1.19 -16.60
N SER A 6 -25.65 0.31 -17.10
CA SER A 6 -25.41 -0.48 -18.31
C SER A 6 -25.37 0.40 -19.55
N LYS A 7 -26.35 1.32 -19.69
CA LYS A 7 -26.35 2.31 -20.78
C LYS A 7 -25.15 3.24 -20.70
N LEU A 8 -24.75 3.66 -19.49
CA LEU A 8 -23.57 4.51 -19.31
C LEU A 8 -22.29 3.82 -19.81
N GLY A 9 -22.12 2.53 -19.50
CA GLY A 9 -21.03 1.71 -20.00
C GLY A 9 -20.97 1.68 -21.53
N GLU A 10 -22.11 1.53 -22.21
CA GLU A 10 -22.20 1.51 -23.67
C GLU A 10 -21.71 2.83 -24.30
N PHE A 11 -22.09 3.97 -23.74
CA PHE A 11 -21.64 5.28 -24.22
C PHE A 11 -20.14 5.51 -24.00
N ILE A 12 -19.60 5.08 -22.86
CA ILE A 12 -18.15 5.17 -22.57
C ILE A 12 -17.36 4.31 -23.56
N LEU A 13 -17.85 3.12 -23.90
CA LEU A 13 -17.25 2.25 -24.92
C LEU A 13 -17.30 2.87 -26.33
N ARG A 14 -18.29 3.73 -26.60
CA ARG A 14 -18.38 4.54 -27.84
C ARG A 14 -17.56 5.84 -27.81
N GLY A 15 -16.74 6.03 -26.77
CA GLY A 15 -15.85 7.18 -26.64
C GLY A 15 -16.49 8.44 -26.06
N TRP A 16 -17.70 8.34 -25.50
CA TRP A 16 -18.30 9.44 -24.75
C TRP A 16 -17.62 9.57 -23.38
N VAL A 17 -17.50 10.81 -22.89
CA VAL A 17 -16.75 11.11 -21.67
C VAL A 17 -17.72 11.57 -20.58
N LEU A 18 -17.66 10.95 -19.41
CA LEU A 18 -18.41 11.41 -18.23
C LEU A 18 -17.97 12.81 -17.83
N THR A 19 -18.93 13.68 -17.56
CA THR A 19 -18.69 15.03 -17.03
C THR A 19 -19.11 15.11 -15.57
N ASP A 20 -18.60 16.13 -14.88
CA ASP A 20 -18.95 16.51 -13.51
C ASP A 20 -20.29 17.27 -13.41
N ASN A 21 -20.92 17.57 -14.54
CA ASN A 21 -22.18 18.28 -14.59
C ASN A 21 -23.35 17.30 -14.47
N PRO A 22 -24.18 17.40 -13.41
CA PRO A 22 -25.37 16.57 -13.28
C PRO A 22 -26.45 16.99 -14.29
N CYS A 23 -27.30 16.04 -14.67
CA CYS A 23 -28.44 16.34 -15.53
C CYS A 23 -29.42 17.32 -14.82
N PRO A 24 -29.86 18.41 -15.48
CA PRO A 24 -30.80 19.38 -14.88
C PRO A 24 -32.24 18.87 -14.80
N GLY A 25 -32.56 17.73 -15.44
CA GLY A 25 -33.90 17.15 -15.43
C GLY A 25 -34.31 16.71 -14.03
N SER A 26 -35.50 17.10 -13.60
CA SER A 26 -36.06 16.75 -12.28
C SER A 26 -36.20 15.23 -12.06
N SER A 27 -36.35 14.46 -13.14
CA SER A 27 -36.42 13.00 -13.14
C SER A 27 -35.05 12.30 -13.22
N CYS A 28 -33.97 13.03 -13.52
CA CYS A 28 -32.62 12.52 -13.78
C CYS A 28 -31.63 12.95 -12.66
N ARG A 29 -32.12 13.27 -11.45
CA ARG A 29 -31.31 13.83 -10.34
C ARG A 29 -30.15 12.90 -9.97
N GLY A 30 -28.93 13.43 -10.08
CA GLY A 30 -27.69 12.71 -9.75
C GLY A 30 -27.09 11.90 -10.91
N VAL A 31 -27.73 11.85 -12.08
CA VAL A 31 -27.16 11.21 -13.27
C VAL A 31 -26.18 12.17 -13.94
N PRO A 32 -24.89 11.82 -14.10
CA PRO A 32 -23.90 12.67 -14.75
C PRO A 32 -24.16 12.78 -16.26
N LEU A 33 -23.90 13.95 -16.84
CA LEU A 33 -23.94 14.15 -18.30
C LEU A 33 -22.71 13.53 -18.97
N LEU A 34 -22.90 12.96 -20.15
CA LEU A 34 -21.84 12.51 -21.04
C LEU A 34 -21.57 13.58 -22.09
N ARG A 35 -20.30 13.80 -22.42
CA ARG A 35 -19.83 14.66 -23.49
C ARG A 35 -19.49 13.83 -24.73
N SER A 36 -19.80 14.34 -25.91
CA SER A 36 -19.44 13.71 -27.18
C SER A 36 -17.93 13.44 -27.32
N PRO A 37 -17.53 12.39 -28.07
CA PRO A 37 -16.13 12.10 -28.34
C PRO A 37 -15.38 13.29 -28.96
N LYS A 38 -14.07 13.35 -28.72
CA LYS A 38 -13.20 14.38 -29.31
C LYS A 38 -13.29 14.32 -30.85
N GLY A 39 -13.44 15.48 -31.48
CA GLY A 39 -13.57 15.60 -32.94
C GLY A 39 -15.01 15.70 -33.46
N GLN A 40 -16.02 15.55 -32.59
CA GLN A 40 -17.39 15.92 -32.94
C GLN A 40 -17.66 17.39 -32.60
N THR A 41 -18.02 18.16 -33.62
CA THR A 41 -18.48 19.55 -33.50
C THR A 41 -19.92 19.63 -34.00
N PRO A 42 -20.87 20.11 -33.18
CA PRO A 42 -20.69 20.71 -31.85
C PRO A 42 -20.41 19.67 -30.75
N VAL A 43 -19.81 20.13 -29.65
CA VAL A 43 -19.72 19.33 -28.43
C VAL A 43 -21.12 19.21 -27.85
N VAL A 44 -21.68 17.99 -27.86
CA VAL A 44 -23.01 17.73 -27.32
C VAL A 44 -22.92 17.06 -25.95
N HIS A 45 -23.83 17.43 -25.05
CA HIS A 45 -24.01 16.79 -23.76
C HIS A 45 -25.26 15.92 -23.79
N HIS A 46 -25.14 14.68 -23.36
CA HIS A 46 -26.21 13.68 -23.38
C HIS A 46 -26.42 13.09 -22.00
N CYS A 47 -27.69 12.93 -21.60
CA CYS A 47 -28.06 12.22 -20.38
C CYS A 47 -28.72 10.90 -20.76
N VAL A 48 -28.18 9.78 -20.29
CA VAL A 48 -28.67 8.42 -20.62
C VAL A 48 -30.08 8.11 -20.09
N SER A 49 -30.55 8.88 -19.11
CA SER A 49 -31.89 8.73 -18.51
C SER A 49 -32.93 9.64 -19.15
N CYS A 50 -32.48 10.69 -19.82
CA CYS A 50 -33.31 11.70 -20.42
C CYS A 50 -33.15 11.52 -21.95
N ASP A 51 -33.92 10.60 -22.56
CA ASP A 51 -33.91 10.24 -24.01
C ASP A 51 -34.33 11.41 -24.94
N ARG A 52 -33.88 12.64 -24.68
CA ARG A 52 -34.05 13.75 -25.63
C ARG A 52 -33.08 13.54 -26.78
N ASN A 53 -33.60 12.97 -27.86
CA ASN A 53 -32.95 12.87 -29.17
C ASN A 53 -32.39 14.25 -29.57
N PRO A 54 -31.06 14.43 -29.72
CA PRO A 54 -30.45 15.71 -30.09
C PRO A 54 -30.74 16.14 -31.54
N PHE A 55 -31.53 15.36 -32.30
CA PHE A 55 -31.98 15.65 -33.67
C PHE A 55 -33.49 15.90 -33.81
N GLY A 56 -34.19 16.14 -32.70
CA GLY A 56 -35.58 16.62 -32.74
C GLY A 56 -35.63 18.09 -33.11
N VAL A 57 -35.70 18.37 -34.42
CA VAL A 57 -36.27 19.60 -34.95
C VAL A 57 -37.70 19.72 -34.45
N ASP A 58 -37.96 20.68 -33.56
CA ASP A 58 -39.24 21.37 -33.50
C ASP A 58 -38.95 22.87 -33.47
N GLU A 59 -39.63 23.51 -34.39
CA GLU A 59 -39.47 24.83 -34.96
C GLU A 59 -40.09 25.89 -34.04
N ALA A 60 -39.30 26.86 -33.57
CA ALA A 60 -39.77 28.23 -33.31
C ALA A 60 -38.61 29.18 -33.01
N GLN A 61 -38.31 30.03 -33.99
CA GLN A 61 -38.07 31.47 -33.84
C GLN A 61 -37.03 31.94 -32.79
N SER A 62 -35.84 32.34 -33.25
CA SER A 62 -35.43 33.76 -33.27
C SER A 62 -33.96 33.92 -33.68
N GLN A 63 -33.80 34.51 -34.87
CA GLN A 63 -32.89 35.59 -35.21
C GLN A 63 -31.60 35.74 -34.36
N SER A 64 -30.44 35.50 -34.96
CA SER A 64 -29.62 36.61 -35.49
C SER A 64 -28.26 36.13 -36.00
N SER A 65 -27.93 36.65 -37.17
CA SER A 65 -26.63 36.78 -37.84
C SER A 65 -25.48 37.14 -36.87
N SER A 66 -24.18 36.96 -37.14
CA SER A 66 -23.46 37.05 -38.41
C SER A 66 -21.99 36.60 -38.18
N THR A 67 -21.38 36.00 -39.21
CA THR A 67 -20.05 36.34 -39.82
C THR A 67 -18.86 36.65 -38.88
N VAL A 68 -17.64 36.09 -38.97
CA VAL A 68 -16.66 36.11 -40.09
C VAL A 68 -15.41 35.24 -39.76
N SER A 69 -14.84 34.66 -40.81
CA SER A 69 -13.41 34.51 -41.16
C SER A 69 -12.40 33.69 -40.32
N SER A 70 -11.98 32.57 -40.93
CA SER A 70 -10.63 32.30 -41.47
C SER A 70 -9.37 32.58 -40.63
N ILE A 71 -8.50 31.56 -40.46
CA ILE A 71 -7.10 31.45 -40.94
C ILE A 71 -6.51 30.10 -40.48
N SER A 72 -5.78 29.44 -41.39
CA SER A 72 -5.12 28.13 -41.28
C SER A 72 -3.76 28.17 -40.54
N PRO A 73 -2.90 27.14 -40.66
CA PRO A 73 -2.61 26.10 -39.67
C PRO A 73 -1.27 26.30 -38.93
N GLY A 74 -1.19 25.89 -37.66
CA GLY A 74 0.06 25.92 -36.91
C GLY A 74 0.11 24.84 -35.84
N SER A 75 0.90 23.80 -36.09
CA SER A 75 1.33 22.81 -35.09
C SER A 75 1.87 23.52 -33.86
N ARG A 76 1.24 23.34 -32.68
CA ARG A 76 1.88 23.65 -31.40
C ARG A 76 1.33 22.78 -30.25
N PRO A 77 2.18 22.51 -29.25
CA PRO A 77 2.05 21.44 -28.26
C PRO A 77 0.99 21.74 -27.20
N SER A 78 0.26 20.69 -26.81
CA SER A 78 -0.84 20.77 -25.85
C SER A 78 -0.34 20.84 -24.41
N THR A 79 0.10 22.02 -23.99
CA THR A 79 -0.05 22.50 -22.60
C THR A 79 -0.48 23.96 -22.65
N PRO A 80 -1.66 24.34 -22.13
CA PRO A 80 -2.07 25.74 -22.05
C PRO A 80 -1.15 26.54 -21.11
N PRO A 81 -0.90 27.83 -21.39
CA PRO A 81 -0.19 28.70 -20.46
C PRO A 81 -1.10 28.97 -19.26
N THR A 82 -0.79 28.36 -18.12
CA THR A 82 -1.33 28.81 -16.83
C THR A 82 -0.78 30.19 -16.54
N GLU A 83 -1.68 31.16 -16.36
CA GLU A 83 -1.35 32.46 -15.81
C GLU A 83 -0.78 32.29 -14.40
N ILE A 84 0.53 32.52 -14.31
CA ILE A 84 1.28 32.67 -13.08
C ILE A 84 0.75 33.89 -12.32
N SER A 85 -0.17 33.66 -11.39
CA SER A 85 -0.40 34.61 -10.30
C SER A 85 0.89 34.68 -9.47
N SER A 86 1.59 35.80 -9.63
CA SER A 86 2.77 36.21 -8.87
C SER A 86 2.45 36.53 -7.41
N ASN A 87 1.90 35.58 -6.66
CA ASN A 87 1.89 35.60 -5.19
C ASN A 87 2.83 34.50 -4.69
N LEU A 88 4.09 34.90 -4.55
CA LEU A 88 5.20 34.15 -3.97
C LEU A 88 4.92 33.80 -2.51
N SER A 89 4.19 32.71 -2.26
CA SER A 89 4.19 31.98 -0.98
C SER A 89 3.67 30.54 -1.17
N SER A 90 4.03 29.87 -2.28
CA SER A 90 3.94 28.41 -2.30
C SER A 90 5.22 27.88 -1.64
N PRO A 91 5.13 27.18 -0.48
CA PRO A 91 6.31 26.64 0.16
C PRO A 91 7.00 25.73 -0.85
N THR A 92 8.31 25.94 -1.03
CA THR A 92 9.18 25.10 -1.84
C THR A 92 8.80 23.64 -1.59
N PHE A 93 8.35 22.95 -2.64
CA PHE A 93 8.08 21.52 -2.66
C PHE A 93 9.42 20.77 -2.58
N ALA A 94 10.18 21.05 -1.52
CA ALA A 94 11.34 20.28 -1.17
C ALA A 94 10.81 18.89 -0.81
N PRO A 95 11.30 17.82 -1.47
CA PRO A 95 11.04 16.47 -1.01
C PRO A 95 11.31 16.42 0.48
N ARG A 96 10.29 16.09 1.27
CA ARG A 96 10.49 15.91 2.72
C ARG A 96 11.60 14.89 2.88
N VAL A 97 12.61 15.22 3.68
CA VAL A 97 13.71 14.31 4.00
C VAL A 97 13.10 12.96 4.34
N GLU A 98 13.38 11.95 3.52
CA GLU A 98 12.80 10.63 3.70
C GLU A 98 13.23 10.13 5.08
N THR A 99 12.26 9.94 5.97
CA THR A 99 12.52 9.32 7.26
C THR A 99 12.76 7.83 7.04
N GLU A 100 13.64 7.22 7.83
CA GLU A 100 13.92 5.79 7.76
C GLU A 100 12.65 4.93 7.91
N GLU A 101 11.64 5.42 8.65
CA GLU A 101 10.34 4.75 8.75
C GLU A 101 9.59 4.72 7.40
N MET A 102 9.58 5.81 6.64
CA MET A 102 8.96 5.84 5.32
C MET A 102 9.65 4.87 4.36
N ARG A 103 10.99 4.78 4.42
CA ARG A 103 11.75 3.83 3.61
C ARG A 103 11.35 2.39 3.90
N ARG A 104 11.26 2.02 5.18
CA ARG A 104 10.80 0.69 5.61
C ARG A 104 9.38 0.36 5.16
N ARG A 105 8.46 1.34 5.21
CA ARG A 105 7.08 1.16 4.72
C ARG A 105 7.03 0.89 3.21
N ARG A 106 7.86 1.60 2.43
CA ARG A 106 7.97 1.38 0.97
C ARG A 106 8.54 0.00 0.67
N GLU A 107 9.66 -0.35 1.28
CA GLU A 107 10.31 -1.67 1.11
C GLU A 107 9.35 -2.82 1.48
N GLN A 108 8.63 -2.70 2.60
CA GLN A 108 7.63 -3.70 2.99
C GLN A 108 6.49 -3.78 1.96
N SER A 109 5.98 -2.65 1.48
CA SER A 109 4.91 -2.60 0.49
C SER A 109 5.33 -3.27 -0.82
N ASP A 110 6.55 -3.02 -1.29
CA ASP A 110 7.08 -3.60 -2.52
C ASP A 110 7.24 -5.12 -2.39
N GLN A 111 7.77 -5.59 -1.26
CA GLN A 111 7.90 -7.01 -0.96
C GLN A 111 6.52 -7.68 -0.85
N ALA A 112 5.58 -7.07 -0.12
CA ALA A 112 4.22 -7.59 0.04
C ALA A 112 3.51 -7.68 -1.31
N SER A 113 3.61 -6.65 -2.15
CA SER A 113 2.99 -6.61 -3.48
C SER A 113 3.54 -7.71 -4.40
N THR A 114 4.85 -7.96 -4.33
CA THR A 114 5.51 -9.05 -5.08
C THR A 114 4.97 -10.42 -4.66
N GLU A 115 4.87 -10.68 -3.36
CA GLU A 115 4.35 -11.96 -2.84
C GLU A 115 2.85 -12.14 -3.08
N ILE A 116 2.07 -11.06 -2.98
CA ILE A 116 0.66 -11.05 -3.37
C ILE A 116 0.53 -11.46 -4.83
N GLY A 117 1.27 -10.83 -5.74
CA GLY A 117 1.25 -11.16 -7.17
C GLY A 117 1.54 -12.64 -7.43
N LYS A 118 2.59 -13.19 -6.79
CA LYS A 118 2.93 -14.63 -6.89
C LYS A 118 1.80 -15.53 -6.39
N ARG A 119 1.11 -15.17 -5.31
CA ARG A 119 0.01 -15.96 -4.74
C ARG A 119 -1.26 -15.86 -5.58
N LEU A 120 -1.59 -14.69 -6.10
CA LEU A 120 -2.73 -14.50 -7.01
C LEU A 120 -2.58 -15.36 -8.27
N LEU A 121 -1.37 -15.45 -8.84
CA LEU A 121 -1.09 -16.35 -9.97
C LEU A 121 -1.29 -17.84 -9.62
N LYS A 122 -1.16 -18.20 -8.35
CA LYS A 122 -1.43 -19.56 -7.83
C LYS A 122 -2.91 -19.76 -7.44
N GLY A 123 -3.80 -18.82 -7.78
CA GLY A 123 -5.22 -18.89 -7.47
C GLY A 123 -5.58 -18.53 -6.02
N TRP A 124 -4.66 -17.91 -5.27
CA TRP A 124 -5.02 -17.32 -3.98
C TRP A 124 -5.92 -16.11 -4.19
N ALA A 125 -6.71 -15.78 -3.17
CA ALA A 125 -7.58 -14.61 -3.20
C ALA A 125 -7.16 -13.60 -2.12
N MET A 126 -7.04 -12.34 -2.52
CA MET A 126 -6.89 -11.22 -1.59
C MET A 126 -8.21 -10.99 -0.83
N LEU A 127 -8.10 -10.64 0.45
CA LEU A 127 -9.21 -10.31 1.33
C LEU A 127 -9.22 -8.80 1.58
N GLY A 128 -10.40 -8.25 1.91
CA GLY A 128 -10.54 -6.83 2.29
C GLY A 128 -10.11 -6.52 3.72
N GLU A 129 -9.46 -7.48 4.39
CA GLU A 129 -9.02 -7.38 5.78
C GLU A 129 -7.51 -7.19 5.84
N GLU A 130 -7.05 -6.37 6.77
CA GLU A 130 -5.63 -6.04 6.94
C GLU A 130 -5.00 -6.83 8.09
N CYS A 131 -3.68 -6.99 8.04
CA CYS A 131 -2.92 -7.62 9.11
C CYS A 131 -2.99 -6.76 10.40
N PRO A 132 -3.47 -7.31 11.54
CA PRO A 132 -3.57 -6.54 12.80
C PRO A 132 -2.22 -6.28 13.49
N ARG A 133 -1.10 -6.77 12.93
CA ARG A 133 0.22 -6.55 13.51
C ARG A 133 0.69 -5.12 13.21
N SER A 134 1.09 -4.38 14.25
CA SER A 134 1.56 -2.99 14.14
C SER A 134 2.78 -2.79 13.23
N MET A 135 3.57 -3.85 13.01
CA MET A 135 4.74 -3.84 12.12
C MET A 135 4.40 -4.13 10.65
N CYS A 136 3.13 -4.42 10.33
CA CYS A 136 2.65 -4.65 8.97
C CYS A 136 1.74 -3.48 8.56
N TYR A 137 2.25 -2.56 7.77
CA TYR A 137 1.57 -1.31 7.45
C TYR A 137 0.58 -1.50 6.30
N GLY A 138 -0.70 -1.72 6.62
CA GLY A 138 -1.78 -1.82 5.63
C GLY A 138 -1.66 -3.04 4.70
N VAL A 139 -0.99 -4.10 5.15
CA VAL A 139 -0.80 -5.31 4.34
C VAL A 139 -2.08 -6.16 4.35
N PRO A 140 -2.72 -6.41 3.20
CA PRO A 140 -3.94 -7.21 3.14
C PRO A 140 -3.67 -8.69 3.42
N LEU A 141 -4.65 -9.37 4.00
CA LEU A 141 -4.63 -10.82 4.18
C LEU A 141 -5.01 -11.54 2.86
N VAL A 142 -4.48 -12.74 2.67
CA VAL A 142 -4.80 -13.60 1.52
C VAL A 142 -5.27 -14.96 1.99
N ARG A 143 -6.12 -15.63 1.20
CA ARG A 143 -6.55 -17.01 1.45
C ARG A 143 -6.15 -17.94 0.31
N PRO A 144 -5.85 -19.22 0.62
CA PRO A 144 -5.49 -20.21 -0.40
C PRO A 144 -6.67 -20.52 -1.35
N PRO A 145 -6.38 -21.08 -2.53
CA PRO A 145 -7.41 -21.56 -3.45
C PRO A 145 -8.29 -22.62 -2.79
N LYS A 146 -9.57 -22.66 -3.17
CA LYS A 146 -10.53 -23.66 -2.69
C LYS A 146 -10.12 -25.05 -3.16
N THR A 147 -9.89 -25.99 -2.25
CA THR A 147 -9.49 -27.36 -2.60
C THR A 147 -10.69 -28.27 -2.88
N ASN A 148 -11.87 -27.99 -2.30
CA ASN A 148 -13.09 -28.84 -2.44
C ASN A 148 -14.40 -28.03 -2.42
N GLY A 149 -14.41 -26.83 -3.02
CA GLY A 149 -15.60 -25.94 -3.01
C GLY A 149 -15.78 -25.13 -1.72
N ASP A 150 -15.31 -25.67 -0.59
CA ASP A 150 -15.24 -24.95 0.69
C ASP A 150 -14.16 -23.88 0.70
N LYS A 151 -14.47 -22.76 1.35
CA LYS A 151 -13.53 -21.67 1.59
C LYS A 151 -12.67 -22.06 2.78
N ASP A 152 -11.36 -22.10 2.60
CA ASP A 152 -10.44 -22.22 3.72
C ASP A 152 -10.65 -21.01 4.66
N PRO A 153 -10.92 -21.21 5.96
CA PRO A 153 -11.10 -20.11 6.92
C PRO A 153 -9.80 -19.37 7.23
N ARG A 154 -8.65 -19.92 6.80
CA ARG A 154 -7.32 -19.38 7.09
C ARG A 154 -7.02 -18.18 6.21
N LYS A 155 -6.58 -17.12 6.87
CA LYS A 155 -6.23 -15.83 6.27
C LYS A 155 -4.80 -15.51 6.65
N GLU A 156 -3.92 -15.37 5.67
CA GLU A 156 -2.48 -15.23 5.92
C GLU A 156 -1.98 -13.85 5.52
N CYS A 157 -1.15 -13.25 6.36
CA CYS A 157 -0.43 -12.03 6.01
C CYS A 157 0.83 -12.38 5.20
N VAL A 158 0.95 -11.84 3.99
CA VAL A 158 2.11 -12.09 3.12
C VAL A 158 3.43 -11.53 3.65
N ALA A 159 3.38 -10.49 4.49
CA ALA A 159 4.58 -9.81 4.98
C ALA A 159 5.18 -10.50 6.22
N CYS A 160 4.36 -11.05 7.11
CA CYS A 160 4.83 -11.67 8.35
C CYS A 160 4.51 -13.17 8.48
N GLY A 161 3.81 -13.75 7.52
CA GLY A 161 3.43 -15.18 7.50
C GLY A 161 2.44 -15.59 8.59
N THR A 162 1.92 -14.64 9.37
CA THR A 162 0.96 -14.97 10.44
C THR A 162 -0.39 -15.35 9.83
N VAL A 163 -0.94 -16.46 10.29
CA VAL A 163 -2.25 -16.97 9.89
C VAL A 163 -3.29 -16.57 10.92
N TYR A 164 -4.40 -16.07 10.45
CA TYR A 164 -5.56 -15.64 11.20
C TYR A 164 -6.78 -16.47 10.80
N VAL A 165 -7.73 -16.57 11.73
CA VAL A 165 -9.09 -17.04 11.47
C VAL A 165 -10.06 -15.99 11.99
N SER A 166 -11.23 -15.90 11.37
CA SER A 166 -12.31 -15.07 11.90
C SER A 166 -13.12 -15.85 12.91
N GLU A 167 -13.14 -15.35 14.14
CA GLU A 167 -14.09 -15.77 15.15
C GLU A 167 -15.26 -14.78 15.17
N GLY A 168 -16.48 -15.30 15.21
CA GLY A 168 -17.67 -14.48 15.40
C GLY A 168 -17.96 -14.36 16.89
N ASP A 169 -17.97 -13.14 17.42
CA ASP A 169 -18.44 -12.88 18.77
C ASP A 169 -19.98 -13.07 18.84
N SER A 170 -20.53 -13.19 20.05
CA SER A 170 -21.99 -13.36 20.27
C SER A 170 -22.84 -12.23 19.67
N GLU A 171 -22.22 -11.10 19.34
CA GLU A 171 -22.83 -9.92 18.71
C GLU A 171 -22.70 -9.92 17.18
N GLY A 172 -22.14 -10.97 16.57
CA GLY A 172 -21.99 -11.12 15.12
C GLY A 172 -20.80 -10.37 14.51
N TRP A 173 -19.97 -9.71 15.32
CA TRP A 173 -18.73 -9.08 14.87
C TRP A 173 -17.66 -10.14 14.61
N GLN A 174 -16.97 -10.02 13.46
CA GLN A 174 -15.89 -10.91 13.09
C GLN A 174 -14.56 -10.35 13.59
N ARG A 175 -13.91 -11.05 14.51
CA ARG A 175 -12.60 -10.71 15.04
C ARG A 175 -11.53 -11.63 14.45
N LEU A 176 -10.43 -11.05 13.99
CA LEU A 176 -9.26 -11.81 13.54
C LEU A 176 -8.44 -12.24 14.76
N VAL A 177 -8.32 -13.55 14.95
CA VAL A 177 -7.46 -14.13 15.98
C VAL A 177 -6.30 -14.87 15.33
N PRO A 178 -5.06 -14.69 15.81
CA PRO A 178 -3.91 -15.41 15.29
C PRO A 178 -4.01 -16.89 15.67
N VAL A 179 -3.88 -17.77 14.66
CA VAL A 179 -3.80 -19.21 14.90
C VAL A 179 -2.40 -19.50 15.45
N SER A 180 -2.34 -19.85 16.73
CA SER A 180 -1.10 -20.34 17.34
C SER A 180 -0.71 -21.63 16.64
N SER A 181 0.30 -21.55 15.77
CA SER A 181 0.78 -22.69 14.98
C SER A 181 1.58 -23.62 15.88
N THR A 182 0.88 -24.44 16.67
CA THR A 182 1.49 -25.65 17.24
C THR A 182 1.43 -26.73 16.16
N THR A 183 2.60 -27.16 15.69
CA THR A 183 2.87 -28.37 14.87
C THR A 183 3.08 -28.18 13.36
N SER A 184 4.35 -28.13 12.96
CA SER A 184 4.92 -29.19 12.11
C SER A 184 6.43 -29.33 12.35
N PRO A 185 6.96 -30.57 12.37
CA PRO A 185 8.36 -30.87 12.65
C PRO A 185 9.22 -30.65 11.41
N ASN A 186 10.51 -30.44 11.63
CA ASN A 186 11.56 -30.38 10.60
C ASN A 186 11.73 -29.07 9.82
N GLY A 187 12.29 -28.09 10.51
CA GLY A 187 13.02 -26.98 9.92
C GLY A 187 13.64 -26.18 11.05
N GLN A 188 14.91 -26.45 11.37
CA GLN A 188 15.62 -25.90 12.52
C GLN A 188 15.51 -24.36 12.55
N SER A 189 14.57 -23.88 13.35
CA SER A 189 14.43 -22.49 13.76
C SER A 189 14.68 -22.49 15.25
N PHE A 190 15.78 -21.85 15.65
CA PHE A 190 16.06 -21.60 17.06
C PHE A 190 14.93 -20.75 17.63
N ALA A 191 14.04 -21.40 18.39
CA ALA A 191 12.94 -20.74 19.07
C ALA A 191 13.49 -19.79 20.15
N CYS A 192 13.11 -18.51 20.09
CA CYS A 192 13.21 -17.63 21.24
C CYS A 192 12.21 -18.12 22.32
N PRO A 193 12.64 -18.31 23.58
CA PRO A 193 11.72 -18.66 24.65
C PRO A 193 10.83 -17.46 24.98
N ALA A 194 9.53 -17.75 25.16
CA ALA A 194 8.52 -16.79 25.57
C ALA A 194 8.91 -16.12 26.90
N ILE A 195 8.92 -14.79 26.89
CA ILE A 195 9.24 -13.94 28.04
C ILE A 195 8.10 -14.02 29.05
N SER A 196 8.34 -14.76 30.13
CA SER A 196 7.61 -14.60 31.39
C SER A 196 8.06 -13.27 32.04
N ARG A 197 7.10 -12.49 32.53
CA ARG A 197 7.21 -11.05 32.87
C ARG A 197 8.01 -10.71 34.14
N ASN A 198 9.19 -11.31 34.34
CA ASN A 198 10.18 -10.81 35.30
C ASN A 198 11.52 -10.63 34.56
N MET A 199 11.70 -9.48 33.90
CA MET A 199 12.92 -9.16 33.15
C MET A 199 14.10 -8.89 34.08
N THR A 200 14.96 -9.88 34.27
CA THR A 200 16.37 -9.63 34.58
C THR A 200 17.06 -9.18 33.29
N LEU A 201 17.59 -7.94 33.28
CA LEU A 201 18.30 -7.32 32.15
C LEU A 201 19.55 -8.11 31.69
N ASP A 202 19.94 -9.16 32.40
CA ASP A 202 21.12 -9.97 32.08
C ASP A 202 20.91 -10.92 30.89
N ALA A 203 19.67 -11.37 30.65
CA ALA A 203 19.36 -12.26 29.52
C ALA A 203 19.62 -11.65 28.13
N PRO A 204 19.19 -10.40 27.82
CA PRO A 204 19.51 -9.78 26.53
C PRO A 204 21.00 -9.49 26.35
N THR A 205 21.73 -9.16 27.43
CA THR A 205 23.18 -8.94 27.38
C THR A 205 23.91 -10.22 26.98
N GLN A 206 23.59 -11.34 27.64
CA GLN A 206 24.22 -12.64 27.34
C GLN A 206 23.92 -13.11 25.92
N ALA A 207 22.70 -12.86 25.42
CA ALA A 207 22.34 -13.16 24.03
C ALA A 207 23.15 -12.33 23.02
N LEU A 208 23.39 -11.05 23.30
CA LEU A 208 24.19 -10.17 22.44
C LEU A 208 25.68 -10.55 22.44
N GLU A 209 26.22 -10.94 23.60
CA GLU A 209 27.60 -11.44 23.70
C GLU A 209 27.83 -12.72 22.90
N LEU A 210 26.88 -13.67 22.96
CA LEU A 210 26.93 -14.89 22.16
C LEU A 210 26.84 -14.59 20.66
N ALA A 211 25.98 -13.66 20.26
CA ALA A 211 25.85 -13.23 18.86
C ALA A 211 27.16 -12.62 18.33
N LEU A 212 27.83 -11.78 19.14
CA LEU A 212 29.15 -11.23 18.83
C LEU A 212 30.21 -12.32 18.67
N GLY A 213 30.21 -13.33 19.55
CA GLY A 213 31.11 -14.48 19.45
C GLY A 213 30.94 -15.25 18.14
N VAL A 214 29.68 -15.57 17.79
CA VAL A 214 29.36 -16.29 16.54
C VAL A 214 29.76 -15.47 15.31
N LEU A 215 29.48 -14.16 15.30
CA LEU A 215 29.86 -13.28 14.19
C LEU A 215 31.38 -13.18 14.05
N SER A 216 32.11 -13.06 15.16
CA SER A 216 33.58 -13.03 15.16
C SER A 216 34.17 -14.32 14.60
N GLU A 217 33.63 -15.47 14.99
CA GLU A 217 34.12 -16.77 14.53
C GLU A 217 33.83 -16.99 13.04
N ARG A 218 32.66 -16.56 12.58
CA ARG A 218 32.32 -16.54 11.15
C ARG A 218 33.30 -15.66 10.36
N LEU A 219 33.65 -14.49 10.90
CA LEU A 219 34.60 -13.57 10.27
C LEU A 219 36.01 -14.16 10.19
N LYS A 220 36.49 -14.86 11.24
CA LYS A 220 37.76 -15.61 11.19
C LYS A 220 37.75 -16.69 10.11
N MET A 221 36.68 -17.47 10.01
CA MET A 221 36.54 -18.52 8.99
C MET A 221 36.52 -17.96 7.56
N THR A 222 35.88 -16.81 7.35
CA THR A 222 35.90 -16.11 6.07
C THR A 222 37.29 -15.57 5.74
N CYS A 223 37.99 -14.97 6.72
CA CYS A 223 39.35 -14.47 6.52
C CYS A 223 40.38 -15.58 6.28
N ALA A 224 40.17 -16.79 6.80
CA ALA A 224 41.04 -17.94 6.57
C ALA A 224 40.94 -18.49 5.14
N ASN A 225 39.82 -18.24 4.43
CA ASN A 225 39.58 -18.71 3.06
C ASN A 225 39.78 -17.59 2.04
N LEU A 226 41.04 -17.25 1.76
CA LEU A 226 41.43 -16.15 0.87
C LEU A 226 40.95 -16.27 -0.59
N ASN A 227 40.57 -17.46 -1.05
CA ASN A 227 40.19 -17.69 -2.46
C ASN A 227 38.74 -17.31 -2.80
N LEU A 228 37.93 -16.92 -1.82
CA LEU A 228 36.50 -16.56 -2.01
C LEU A 228 36.12 -15.35 -1.15
N LEU A 229 37.02 -14.37 -1.05
CA LEU A 229 36.72 -13.11 -0.38
C LEU A 229 35.85 -12.23 -1.29
N ASP A 230 34.53 -12.33 -1.11
CA ASP A 230 33.62 -11.31 -1.62
C ASP A 230 33.62 -10.09 -0.67
N PRO A 231 34.06 -8.91 -1.13
CA PRO A 231 34.09 -7.70 -0.31
C PRO A 231 32.69 -7.31 0.22
N GLY A 232 31.60 -7.71 -0.47
CA GLY A 232 30.23 -7.52 0.01
C GLY A 232 29.97 -8.23 1.34
N THR A 233 30.27 -9.53 1.42
CA THR A 233 30.07 -10.31 2.65
C THR A 233 30.86 -9.80 3.87
N VAL A 234 32.04 -9.22 3.63
CA VAL A 234 32.86 -8.61 4.69
C VAL A 234 32.23 -7.31 5.18
N ALA A 235 31.74 -6.47 4.27
CA ALA A 235 31.06 -5.22 4.62
C ALA A 235 29.77 -5.48 5.40
N GLU A 236 28.95 -6.45 4.97
CA GLU A 236 27.73 -6.86 5.70
C GLU A 236 28.05 -7.39 7.10
N SER A 237 29.09 -8.20 7.23
CA SER A 237 29.52 -8.75 8.52
C SER A 237 30.02 -7.65 9.48
N ALA A 238 30.78 -6.68 8.95
CA ALA A 238 31.25 -5.53 9.72
C ALA A 238 30.09 -4.62 10.18
N GLU A 239 29.10 -4.39 9.32
CA GLU A 239 27.90 -3.62 9.67
C GLU A 239 27.08 -4.32 10.76
N ALA A 240 26.90 -5.64 10.66
CA ALA A 240 26.21 -6.44 11.66
C ALA A 240 26.90 -6.34 13.04
N ILE A 241 28.23 -6.45 13.08
CA ILE A 241 29.01 -6.28 14.32
C ILE A 241 28.81 -4.87 14.90
N GLY A 242 28.84 -3.83 14.06
CA GLY A 242 28.60 -2.44 14.50
C GLY A 242 27.21 -2.25 15.15
N LYS A 243 26.17 -2.87 14.59
CA LYS A 243 24.81 -2.82 15.14
C LYS A 243 24.71 -3.54 16.49
N VAL A 244 25.35 -4.71 16.63
CA VAL A 244 25.36 -5.46 17.90
C VAL A 244 26.11 -4.70 18.99
N ALA A 245 27.26 -4.09 18.66
CA ALA A 245 28.02 -3.26 19.59
C ALA A 245 27.21 -2.04 20.06
N HIS A 246 26.49 -1.38 19.16
CA HIS A 246 25.62 -0.25 19.50
C HIS A 246 24.47 -0.68 20.43
N ALA A 247 23.83 -1.81 20.16
CA ALA A 247 22.77 -2.35 21.01
C ALA A 247 23.29 -2.67 22.43
N LEU A 248 24.49 -3.26 22.54
CA LEU A 248 25.15 -3.51 23.83
C LEU A 248 25.42 -2.22 24.61
N ALA A 249 25.87 -1.16 23.94
CA ALA A 249 26.08 0.15 24.58
C ALA A 249 24.76 0.73 25.13
N GLN A 250 23.66 0.60 24.39
CA GLN A 250 22.34 1.04 24.85
C GLN A 250 21.85 0.23 26.06
N VAL A 251 22.02 -1.09 26.05
CA VAL A 251 21.65 -1.95 27.19
C VAL A 251 22.44 -1.56 28.44
N ASN A 252 23.74 -1.29 28.31
CA ASN A 252 24.57 -0.82 29.42
C ASN A 252 24.11 0.54 29.96
N HIS A 253 23.72 1.47 29.09
CA HIS A 253 23.17 2.76 29.51
C HIS A 253 21.86 2.60 30.30
N LEU A 254 20.95 1.74 29.84
CA LEU A 254 19.71 1.43 30.54
C LEU A 254 19.97 0.76 31.89
N ARG A 255 20.98 -0.11 31.98
CA ARG A 255 21.39 -0.75 33.23
C ARG A 255 21.87 0.27 34.25
N GLN A 256 22.73 1.21 33.86
CA GLN A 256 23.20 2.30 34.73
C GLN A 256 22.05 3.17 35.23
N TYR A 257 21.12 3.51 34.35
CA TYR A 257 19.93 4.28 34.70
C TYR A 257 19.04 3.55 35.73
N THR A 258 18.86 2.25 35.56
CA THR A 258 18.07 1.40 36.49
C THR A 258 18.72 1.33 37.88
N ILE A 259 20.06 1.23 37.94
CA ILE A 259 20.81 1.25 39.21
C ILE A 259 20.60 2.58 39.94
N LEU A 260 20.71 3.72 39.23
CA LEU A 260 20.51 5.04 39.83
C LEU A 260 19.08 5.24 40.35
N GLN A 261 18.07 4.74 39.65
CA GLN A 261 16.69 4.80 40.12
C GLN A 261 16.43 3.94 41.36
N SER A 262 17.11 2.80 41.50
CA SER A 262 16.98 1.93 42.67
C SER A 262 17.55 2.57 43.94
N SER A 263 18.67 3.29 43.84
CA SER A 263 19.28 4.00 44.98
C SER A 263 18.48 5.18 45.50
N SER A 264 17.59 5.77 44.69
CA SER A 264 16.77 6.92 45.12
C SER A 264 15.49 6.54 45.89
N LYS A 265 15.15 5.24 45.95
CA LYS A 265 13.93 4.73 46.59
C LYS A 265 14.17 4.12 47.98
N THR A 266 15.39 4.21 48.50
CA THR A 266 15.79 3.69 49.82
C THR A 266 16.14 4.86 50.72
#